data_AF-A0A848Z4N7-F1
#
_entry.id   AF-A0A848Z4N7-F1
#
_cell.length_a   1.000
_cell.length_b   1.000
_cell.length_c   1.000
_cell.angle_alpha   90.00
_cell.angle_beta   90.00
_cell.angle_gamma   90.00
#
_symmetry.space_group_name_H-M   'P 1'
#
loop_
_entity.id
_entity.type
_entity.pdbx_description
1 polymer ?
#
loop_
_entity_poly.entity_id
_entity_poly.type
_entity_poly.pdbx_seq_one_letter_code
_entity_poly.pdbx_strand_id
1 'polypeptide(L)'
;MMTEKKEIDKLLEDIAAIKSVLDKNRILLQRVLIPRHFIPVALLFGMGVIFFCVLYYCLIRHYGDFNLVPTVFRYLSYGAIAATMVTMSLLKQHIVRKLGRSFDPSLTLGQILKAFFSYKIIHIYLPTTILIVFLSSYMAHKGFPHLIVPTAAIGLGLLYNFIGTVFDNGSYLFLGYWTLGTGLVPLLAPGISPLLAVGVIFGAGYLIFAGIAFFSNRYRTED
;
A
#
# COMPACT_ATOMS: atom_id res chain seq x y z
N MET A 1 41.33 7.50 35.59
CA MET A 1 41.48 8.09 34.24
C MET A 1 41.63 7.05 33.12
N MET A 2 42.46 5.99 33.24
CA MET A 2 42.52 4.94 32.19
C MET A 2 41.23 4.13 32.03
N THR A 3 40.45 3.97 33.10
CA THR A 3 39.19 3.21 33.12
C THR A 3 38.08 3.87 32.28
N GLU A 4 37.99 5.20 32.36
CA GLU A 4 36.95 5.99 31.70
C GLU A 4 37.09 5.96 30.16
N LYS A 5 38.33 6.02 29.65
CA LYS A 5 38.60 5.91 28.22
C LYS A 5 38.17 4.54 27.66
N LYS A 6 38.42 3.47 28.42
CA LYS A 6 38.08 2.10 28.03
C LYS A 6 36.56 1.86 27.99
N GLU A 7 35.81 2.51 28.87
CA GLU A 7 34.34 2.48 28.86
C GLU A 7 33.76 3.25 27.69
N ILE A 8 34.32 4.42 27.36
CA ILE A 8 33.90 5.20 26.18
C ILE A 8 34.17 4.42 24.88
N ASP A 9 35.34 3.80 24.74
CA ASP A 9 35.69 3.01 23.56
C ASP A 9 34.73 1.83 23.36
N LYS A 10 34.35 1.15 24.46
CA LYS A 10 33.37 0.05 24.42
C LYS A 10 31.98 0.54 24.02
N LEU A 11 31.52 1.68 24.54
CA LEU A 11 30.24 2.27 24.14
C LEU A 11 30.22 2.65 22.66
N LEU A 12 31.32 3.17 22.12
CA LEU A 12 31.45 3.48 20.70
C LEU A 12 31.39 2.22 19.84
N GLU A 13 32.03 1.13 20.28
CA GLU A 13 31.99 -0.17 19.59
C GLU A 13 30.58 -0.77 19.61
N ASP A 14 29.88 -0.72 20.75
CA ASP A 14 28.49 -1.18 20.88
C ASP A 14 27.55 -0.36 19.97
N ILE A 15 27.74 0.97 19.91
CA ILE A 15 26.97 1.86 19.01
C ILE A 15 27.25 1.50 17.54
N ALA A 16 28.51 1.26 17.18
CA ALA A 16 28.88 0.87 15.82
C ALA A 16 28.29 -0.50 15.45
N ALA A 17 28.31 -1.47 16.37
CA ALA A 17 27.69 -2.77 16.19
C ALA A 17 26.17 -2.65 15.99
N ILE A 18 25.48 -1.87 16.83
CA ILE A 18 24.03 -1.62 16.69
C ILE A 18 23.71 -0.95 15.35
N LYS A 19 24.50 0.05 14.94
CA LYS A 19 24.33 0.74 13.66
C LYS A 19 24.51 -0.23 12.48
N SER A 20 25.52 -1.09 12.53
CA SER A 20 25.77 -2.08 11.47
C SER A 20 24.61 -3.08 11.30
N VAL A 21 23.99 -3.51 12.41
CA VAL A 21 22.83 -4.41 12.38
C VAL A 21 21.59 -3.69 11.84
N LEU A 22 21.39 -2.42 12.19
CA LEU A 22 20.30 -1.59 11.66
C LEU A 22 20.45 -1.37 10.15
N ASP A 23 21.66 -1.05 9.68
CA ASP A 23 21.93 -0.82 8.27
C ASP A 23 21.76 -2.10 7.45
N LYS A 24 22.20 -3.26 7.95
CA LYS A 24 22.00 -4.55 7.28
C LYS A 24 20.52 -4.90 7.11
N ASN A 25 19.71 -4.66 8.13
CA ASN A 25 18.26 -4.88 8.06
C ASN A 25 17.57 -3.89 7.11
N ARG A 26 18.02 -2.62 7.09
CA ARG A 26 17.50 -1.60 6.18
C ARG A 26 17.73 -1.97 4.72
N ILE A 27 18.94 -2.41 4.37
CA ILE A 27 19.28 -2.82 2.99
C ILE A 27 18.40 -3.99 2.54
N LEU A 28 18.19 -4.98 3.41
CA LEU A 28 17.32 -6.12 3.10
C LEU A 28 15.88 -5.66 2.82
N LEU A 29 15.34 -4.77 3.66
CA LEU A 29 13.99 -4.26 3.48
C LEU A 29 13.84 -3.42 2.21
N GLN A 30 14.79 -2.53 1.94
CA GLN A 30 14.81 -1.72 0.71
C GLN A 30 14.81 -2.61 -0.54
N ARG A 31 15.54 -3.74 -0.51
CA ARG A 31 15.58 -4.70 -1.62
C ARG A 31 14.30 -5.53 -1.76
N VAL A 32 13.67 -5.92 -0.66
CA VAL A 32 12.39 -6.66 -0.71
C VAL A 32 11.24 -5.76 -1.17
N LEU A 33 11.30 -4.47 -0.88
CA LEU A 33 10.31 -3.45 -1.26
C LEU A 33 10.58 -2.75 -2.59
N ILE A 34 11.45 -3.33 -3.44
CA ILE A 34 11.69 -2.75 -4.77
C ILE A 34 10.36 -2.76 -5.55
N PRO A 35 9.92 -1.61 -6.08
CA PRO A 35 8.64 -1.48 -6.79
C PRO A 35 8.50 -2.47 -7.95
N ARG A 36 9.63 -2.84 -8.58
CA ARG A 36 9.71 -3.79 -9.70
C ARG A 36 8.90 -5.06 -9.46
N HIS A 37 9.01 -5.66 -8.29
CA HIS A 37 8.33 -6.93 -8.02
C HIS A 37 6.84 -6.75 -7.75
N PHE A 38 6.42 -5.53 -7.42
CA PHE A 38 5.04 -5.15 -7.19
C PHE A 38 4.33 -4.65 -8.45
N ILE A 39 5.03 -4.47 -9.58
CA ILE A 39 4.43 -4.10 -10.88
C ILE A 39 3.22 -4.99 -11.23
N PRO A 40 3.31 -6.34 -11.27
CA PRO A 40 2.16 -7.17 -11.64
C PRO A 40 1.01 -7.04 -10.64
N VAL A 41 1.32 -6.89 -9.34
CA VAL A 41 0.30 -6.68 -8.30
C VAL A 41 -0.41 -5.35 -8.52
N ALA A 42 0.35 -4.28 -8.79
CA ALA A 42 -0.19 -2.94 -9.02
C ALA A 42 -1.01 -2.86 -10.31
N LEU A 43 -0.55 -3.49 -11.40
CA LEU A 43 -1.32 -3.59 -12.65
C LEU A 43 -2.64 -4.33 -12.44
N LEU A 44 -2.59 -5.54 -11.87
CA LEU A 44 -3.79 -6.33 -11.64
C LEU A 44 -4.76 -5.63 -10.70
N PHE A 45 -4.24 -4.95 -9.66
CA PHE A 45 -5.07 -4.16 -8.75
C PHE A 45 -5.71 -2.97 -9.47
N GLY A 46 -4.93 -2.17 -10.20
CA GLY A 46 -5.44 -1.00 -10.93
C GLY A 46 -6.47 -1.37 -12.00
N MET A 47 -6.18 -2.39 -12.82
CA MET A 47 -7.12 -2.92 -13.81
C MET A 47 -8.37 -3.50 -13.15
N GLY A 48 -8.22 -4.24 -12.05
CA GLY A 48 -9.33 -4.78 -11.29
C GLY A 48 -10.27 -3.69 -10.76
N VAL A 49 -9.71 -2.64 -10.14
CA VAL A 49 -10.49 -1.50 -9.65
C VAL A 49 -11.26 -0.83 -10.78
N ILE A 50 -10.61 -0.52 -11.91
CA ILE A 50 -11.27 0.10 -13.07
C ILE A 50 -12.37 -0.81 -13.63
N PHE A 51 -12.08 -2.11 -13.77
CA PHE A 51 -13.05 -3.10 -14.24
C PHE A 51 -14.29 -3.13 -13.34
N PHE A 52 -14.12 -3.17 -12.01
CA PHE A 52 -15.24 -3.12 -11.08
C PHE A 52 -15.99 -1.79 -11.19
N CYS A 53 -15.30 -0.63 -11.23
CA CYS A 53 -15.96 0.66 -11.40
C CYS A 53 -16.84 0.71 -12.67
N VAL A 54 -16.35 0.20 -13.79
CA VAL A 54 -17.11 0.10 -15.05
C VAL A 54 -18.29 -0.87 -14.91
N LEU A 55 -18.08 -2.04 -14.32
CA LEU A 55 -19.13 -3.04 -14.08
C LEU A 55 -20.26 -2.46 -13.23
N TYR A 56 -19.94 -1.82 -12.11
CA TYR A 56 -20.92 -1.16 -11.24
C TYR A 56 -21.64 -0.02 -11.96
N TYR A 57 -20.91 0.78 -12.75
CA TYR A 57 -21.52 1.85 -13.55
C TYR A 57 -22.56 1.29 -14.54
N CYS A 58 -22.24 0.20 -15.24
CA CYS A 58 -23.17 -0.48 -16.15
C CYS A 58 -24.40 -1.03 -15.42
N LEU A 59 -24.22 -1.64 -14.24
CA LEU A 59 -25.33 -2.14 -13.43
C LEU A 59 -26.25 -1.02 -12.96
N ILE A 60 -25.70 0.07 -12.43
CA ILE A 60 -26.48 1.23 -11.99
C ILE A 60 -27.21 1.86 -13.18
N ARG A 61 -26.56 1.96 -14.34
CA ARG A 61 -27.21 2.50 -15.55
C ARG A 61 -28.37 1.64 -16.04
N HIS A 62 -28.29 0.31 -15.88
CA HIS A 62 -29.35 -0.60 -16.31
C HIS A 62 -30.52 -0.67 -15.32
N TYR A 63 -30.23 -0.73 -14.02
CA TYR A 63 -31.24 -0.90 -12.96
C TYR A 63 -31.69 0.43 -12.30
N GLY A 64 -31.06 1.56 -12.64
CA GLY A 64 -31.35 2.90 -12.10
C GLY A 64 -30.62 3.20 -10.79
N ASP A 65 -30.62 2.26 -9.84
CA ASP A 65 -29.94 2.36 -8.55
C ASP A 65 -29.25 1.03 -8.21
N PHE A 66 -28.15 1.09 -7.46
CA PHE A 66 -27.49 -0.10 -6.95
C PHE A 66 -28.39 -0.95 -6.03
N ASN A 67 -29.31 -0.32 -5.29
CA ASN A 67 -30.26 -1.01 -4.43
C ASN A 67 -31.31 -1.83 -5.20
N LEU A 68 -31.55 -1.48 -6.47
CA LEU A 68 -32.48 -2.17 -7.37
C LEU A 68 -31.82 -3.32 -8.13
N VAL A 69 -30.49 -3.43 -8.07
CA VAL A 69 -29.77 -4.55 -8.69
C VAL A 69 -30.15 -5.87 -8.01
N PRO A 70 -30.47 -6.93 -8.78
CA PRO A 70 -30.84 -8.21 -8.21
C PRO A 70 -29.78 -8.71 -7.22
N THR A 71 -30.25 -9.24 -6.08
CA THR A 71 -29.42 -9.65 -4.95
C THR A 71 -28.29 -10.60 -5.35
N VAL A 72 -28.54 -11.49 -6.32
CA VAL A 72 -27.53 -12.40 -6.87
C VAL A 72 -26.34 -11.64 -7.46
N PHE A 73 -26.57 -10.62 -8.30
CA PHE A 73 -25.50 -9.82 -8.91
C PHE A 73 -24.73 -9.00 -7.87
N ARG A 74 -25.40 -8.50 -6.83
CA ARG A 74 -24.74 -7.79 -5.72
C ARG A 74 -23.78 -8.72 -4.96
N TYR A 75 -24.23 -9.92 -4.60
CA TYR A 75 -23.38 -10.91 -3.92
C TYR A 75 -22.25 -11.41 -4.81
N LEU A 76 -22.49 -11.66 -6.10
CA LEU A 76 -21.42 -12.01 -7.04
C LEU A 76 -20.35 -10.91 -7.12
N SER A 77 -20.76 -9.65 -7.14
CA SER A 77 -19.82 -8.52 -7.18
C SER A 77 -18.97 -8.45 -5.90
N TYR A 78 -19.57 -8.60 -4.73
CA TYR A 78 -18.83 -8.66 -3.47
C TYR A 78 -17.90 -9.87 -3.38
N GLY A 79 -18.37 -11.04 -3.85
CA GLY A 79 -17.55 -12.24 -3.95
C GLY A 79 -16.34 -12.05 -4.86
N ALA A 80 -16.51 -11.40 -6.01
CA ALA A 80 -15.43 -11.10 -6.95
C ALA A 80 -14.42 -10.10 -6.38
N ILE A 81 -14.87 -9.07 -5.65
CA ILE A 81 -13.98 -8.14 -4.93
C ILE A 81 -13.18 -8.90 -3.87
N ALA A 82 -13.84 -9.72 -3.04
CA ALA A 82 -13.18 -10.50 -2.01
C ALA A 82 -12.15 -11.47 -2.61
N ALA A 83 -12.50 -12.18 -3.68
CA ALA A 83 -11.59 -13.07 -4.40
C ALA A 83 -10.38 -12.32 -4.98
N THR A 84 -10.59 -11.11 -5.50
CA THR A 84 -9.50 -10.26 -5.99
C THR A 84 -8.56 -9.87 -4.85
N MET A 85 -9.09 -9.43 -3.70
CA MET A 85 -8.30 -9.04 -2.54
C MET A 85 -7.49 -10.22 -1.96
N VAL A 86 -8.09 -11.41 -1.89
CA VAL A 86 -7.38 -12.63 -1.47
C VAL A 86 -6.28 -12.98 -2.46
N THR A 87 -6.57 -12.99 -3.77
CA THR A 87 -5.59 -13.26 -4.82
C THR A 87 -4.40 -12.29 -4.74
N MET A 88 -4.66 -10.99 -4.60
CA MET A 88 -3.60 -9.98 -4.47
C MET A 88 -2.77 -10.19 -3.20
N SER A 89 -3.39 -10.56 -2.09
CA SER A 89 -2.70 -10.82 -0.83
C SER A 89 -1.79 -12.05 -0.93
N LEU A 90 -2.27 -13.13 -1.55
CA LEU A 90 -1.50 -14.34 -1.79
C LEU A 90 -0.34 -14.08 -2.77
N LEU A 91 -0.59 -13.34 -3.85
CA LEU A 91 0.44 -12.97 -4.83
C LEU A 91 1.53 -12.11 -4.17
N LYS A 92 1.15 -11.11 -3.38
CA LYS A 92 2.08 -10.30 -2.59
C LYS A 92 2.93 -11.15 -1.66
N GLN A 93 2.31 -12.07 -0.90
CA GLN A 93 3.05 -12.97 -0.01
C GLN A 93 4.01 -13.89 -0.78
N HIS A 94 3.58 -14.41 -1.93
CA HIS A 94 4.41 -15.25 -2.79
C HIS A 94 5.63 -14.48 -3.30
N ILE A 95 5.45 -13.24 -3.78
CA ILE A 95 6.53 -12.36 -4.24
C ILE A 95 7.51 -12.09 -3.10
N VAL A 96 7.02 -11.67 -1.93
CA VAL A 96 7.87 -11.38 -0.75
C VAL A 96 8.67 -12.62 -0.32
N ARG A 97 8.06 -13.81 -0.29
CA ARG A 97 8.77 -15.07 0.02
C ARG A 97 9.83 -15.40 -1.02
N LYS A 98 9.49 -15.29 -2.30
CA LYS A 98 10.41 -15.57 -3.42
C LYS A 98 11.63 -14.66 -3.36
N LEU A 99 11.42 -13.37 -3.08
CA LEU A 99 12.50 -12.39 -2.93
C LEU A 99 13.35 -12.65 -1.69
N GLY A 100 12.73 -12.88 -0.53
CA GLY A 100 13.47 -13.20 0.69
C GLY A 100 14.39 -14.41 0.51
N ARG A 101 13.88 -15.48 -0.10
CA ARG A 101 14.66 -16.70 -0.39
C ARG A 101 15.77 -16.50 -1.42
N SER A 102 15.62 -15.52 -2.32
CA SER A 102 16.70 -15.20 -3.28
C SER A 102 17.90 -14.52 -2.63
N PHE A 103 17.72 -13.89 -1.45
CA PHE A 103 18.81 -13.31 -0.67
C PHE A 103 19.40 -14.30 0.33
N ASP A 104 18.54 -15.04 1.02
CA ASP A 104 18.94 -16.07 1.97
C ASP A 104 17.90 -17.21 1.96
N PRO A 105 18.25 -18.40 1.45
CA PRO A 105 17.36 -19.55 1.38
C PRO A 105 16.81 -20.01 2.74
N SER A 106 17.50 -19.67 3.84
CA SER A 106 17.09 -20.03 5.20
C SER A 106 16.00 -19.12 5.77
N LEU A 107 15.71 -17.98 5.13
CA LEU A 107 14.70 -17.04 5.60
C LEU A 107 13.29 -17.61 5.49
N THR A 108 12.62 -17.67 6.64
CA THR A 108 11.19 -17.98 6.76
C THR A 108 10.33 -16.73 6.55
N LEU A 109 9.05 -16.91 6.15
CA LEU A 109 8.13 -15.77 6.03
C LEU A 109 8.00 -15.00 7.35
N GLY A 110 8.00 -15.68 8.49
CA GLY A 110 7.91 -15.04 9.80
C GLY A 110 9.09 -14.11 10.08
N GLN A 111 10.31 -14.49 9.69
CA GLN A 111 11.49 -13.62 9.81
C GLN A 111 11.39 -12.40 8.89
N ILE A 112 10.94 -12.58 7.64
CA ILE A 112 10.73 -11.46 6.70
C ILE A 112 9.67 -10.50 7.23
N LEU A 113 8.55 -11.03 7.73
CA LEU A 113 7.49 -10.23 8.34
C LEU A 113 7.99 -9.52 9.60
N LYS A 114 8.77 -10.18 10.46
CA LYS A 114 9.36 -9.55 11.65
C LYS A 114 10.32 -8.43 11.28
N ALA A 115 11.10 -8.59 10.21
CA ALA A 115 11.95 -7.52 9.69
C ALA A 115 11.11 -6.36 9.14
N PHE A 116 10.06 -6.66 8.37
CA PHE A 116 9.19 -5.67 7.75
C PHE A 116 8.36 -4.88 8.77
N PHE A 117 7.77 -5.60 9.72
CA PHE A 117 7.05 -5.06 10.86
C PHE A 117 8.01 -4.85 12.01
N SER A 118 9.09 -4.10 11.75
CA SER A 118 9.89 -3.54 12.83
C SER A 118 8.97 -2.75 13.78
N TYR A 119 9.35 -2.67 15.05
CA TYR A 119 8.55 -2.00 16.07
C TYR A 119 8.11 -0.60 15.64
N LYS A 120 8.95 0.16 14.92
CA LYS A 120 8.60 1.49 14.42
C LYS A 120 7.51 1.48 13.34
N ILE A 121 7.56 0.53 12.41
CA ILE A 121 6.63 0.47 11.28
C ILE A 121 5.24 0.03 11.75
N ILE A 122 5.16 -0.96 12.65
CA ILE A 122 3.87 -1.48 13.11
C ILE A 122 3.07 -0.45 13.91
N HIS A 123 3.74 0.41 14.70
CA HIS A 123 3.09 1.46 15.51
C HIS A 123 2.51 2.60 14.69
N ILE A 124 2.89 2.72 13.41
CA ILE A 124 2.30 3.70 12.49
C ILE A 124 1.30 2.99 11.59
N TYR A 125 1.71 1.88 10.98
CA TYR A 125 0.90 1.17 10.00
C TYR A 125 -0.43 0.65 10.57
N LEU A 126 -0.37 -0.04 11.73
CA LEU A 126 -1.55 -0.70 12.30
C LEU A 126 -2.57 0.30 12.85
N PRO A 127 -2.20 1.31 13.68
CA PRO A 127 -3.14 2.33 14.12
C PRO A 127 -3.75 3.14 12.97
N THR A 128 -2.96 3.53 11.97
CA THR A 128 -3.50 4.27 10.82
C THR A 128 -4.47 3.40 10.01
N THR A 129 -4.17 2.12 9.80
CA THR A 129 -5.09 1.19 9.11
C THR A 129 -6.40 1.02 9.88
N ILE A 130 -6.33 0.83 11.21
CA ILE A 130 -7.51 0.73 12.08
C ILE A 130 -8.32 2.03 11.99
N LEU A 131 -7.66 3.18 12.05
CA LEU A 131 -8.31 4.48 11.96
C LEU A 131 -9.03 4.67 10.63
N ILE A 132 -8.42 4.28 9.50
CA ILE A 132 -9.06 4.34 8.18
C ILE A 132 -10.35 3.50 8.15
N VAL A 133 -10.27 2.25 8.62
CA VAL A 133 -11.42 1.33 8.63
C VAL A 133 -12.51 1.84 9.57
N PHE A 134 -12.13 2.29 10.76
CA PHE A 134 -13.05 2.83 11.76
C PHE A 134 -13.75 4.09 11.26
N LEU A 135 -13.01 5.08 10.76
CA LEU A 135 -13.59 6.32 10.23
C LEU A 135 -14.47 6.06 9.00
N SER A 136 -14.04 5.18 8.08
CA SER A 136 -14.85 4.82 6.91
C SER A 136 -16.18 4.17 7.33
N SER A 137 -16.13 3.25 8.30
CA SER A 137 -17.33 2.60 8.84
C SER A 137 -18.22 3.58 9.60
N TYR A 138 -17.64 4.50 10.36
CA TYR A 138 -18.35 5.55 11.08
C TYR A 138 -19.07 6.50 10.12
N MET A 139 -18.41 6.95 9.04
CA MET A 139 -19.02 7.81 8.03
C MET A 139 -20.17 7.12 7.30
N ALA A 140 -20.02 5.83 6.99
CA ALA A 140 -21.11 5.02 6.44
C ALA A 140 -22.32 4.97 7.40
N HIS A 141 -22.07 4.71 8.69
CA HIS A 141 -23.11 4.63 9.71
C HIS A 141 -23.82 5.96 9.97
N LYS A 142 -23.10 7.09 9.90
CA LYS A 142 -23.66 8.44 10.07
C LYS A 142 -24.38 9.00 8.84
N GLY A 143 -24.46 8.24 7.75
CA GLY A 143 -25.14 8.68 6.53
C GLY A 143 -24.29 9.61 5.66
N PHE A 144 -22.96 9.58 5.80
CA PHE A 144 -22.02 10.34 4.97
C PHE A 144 -21.18 9.43 4.07
N PRO A 145 -21.79 8.59 3.21
CA PRO A 145 -21.04 7.62 2.39
C PRO A 145 -20.09 8.28 1.38
N HIS A 146 -20.37 9.52 0.97
CA HIS A 146 -19.51 10.30 0.08
C HIS A 146 -18.13 10.62 0.69
N LEU A 147 -18.00 10.61 2.03
CA LEU A 147 -16.73 10.86 2.72
C LEU A 147 -15.86 9.61 2.87
N ILE A 148 -16.37 8.42 2.55
CA ILE A 148 -15.63 7.16 2.68
C ILE A 148 -14.42 7.15 1.76
N VAL A 149 -14.62 7.49 0.48
CA VAL A 149 -13.54 7.45 -0.52
C VAL A 149 -12.44 8.46 -0.20
N PRO A 150 -12.72 9.74 0.10
CA PRO A 150 -11.71 10.70 0.57
C PRO A 150 -10.98 10.25 1.83
N THR A 151 -11.70 9.72 2.83
CA THR A 151 -11.09 9.27 4.09
C THR A 151 -10.11 8.13 3.85
N ALA A 152 -10.51 7.13 3.06
CA ALA A 152 -9.64 6.02 2.69
C ALA A 152 -8.44 6.50 1.85
N ALA A 153 -8.67 7.37 0.88
CA ALA A 153 -7.63 7.92 0.03
C ALA A 153 -6.59 8.71 0.84
N ILE A 154 -7.02 9.60 1.74
CA ILE A 154 -6.13 10.40 2.57
C ILE A 154 -5.29 9.49 3.49
N GLY A 155 -5.94 8.58 4.21
CA GLY A 155 -5.23 7.69 5.12
C GLY A 155 -4.25 6.75 4.41
N LEU A 156 -4.64 6.18 3.26
CA LEU A 156 -3.74 5.35 2.45
C LEU A 156 -2.60 6.18 1.84
N GLY A 157 -2.87 7.41 1.40
CA GLY A 157 -1.86 8.35 0.91
C GLY A 157 -0.79 8.65 1.96
N LEU A 158 -1.19 8.88 3.21
CA LEU A 158 -0.27 9.03 4.34
C LEU A 158 0.56 7.76 4.59
N LEU A 159 -0.05 6.58 4.52
CA LEU A 159 0.65 5.30 4.65
C LEU A 159 1.68 5.09 3.53
N TYR A 160 1.33 5.38 2.27
CA TYR A 160 2.29 5.27 1.16
C TYR A 160 3.42 6.29 1.27
N ASN A 161 3.15 7.52 1.70
CA ASN A 161 4.19 8.50 1.96
C ASN A 161 5.13 8.04 3.08
N PHE A 162 4.59 7.50 4.17
CA PHE A 162 5.39 6.92 5.25
C PHE A 162 6.29 5.77 4.73
N ILE A 163 5.74 4.84 3.97
CA ILE A 163 6.49 3.75 3.33
C ILE A 163 7.57 4.32 2.40
N GLY A 164 7.21 5.27 1.54
CA GLY A 164 8.13 5.93 0.63
C GLY A 164 9.30 6.60 1.35
N THR A 165 9.05 7.29 2.46
CA THR A 165 10.09 7.93 3.28
C THR A 165 10.97 6.91 4.01
N VAL A 166 10.38 5.90 4.64
CA VAL A 166 11.13 4.88 5.40
C VAL A 166 12.05 4.06 4.49
N PHE A 167 11.59 3.74 3.29
CA PHE A 167 12.34 2.91 2.34
C PHE A 167 13.09 3.71 1.28
N ASP A 168 13.02 5.04 1.33
CA ASP A 168 13.64 5.95 0.35
C ASP A 168 13.26 5.59 -1.10
N ASN A 169 11.95 5.55 -1.34
CA ASN A 169 11.37 5.03 -2.57
C ASN A 169 10.39 6.02 -3.19
N GLY A 170 10.86 6.71 -4.23
CA GLY A 170 10.11 7.73 -4.96
C GLY A 170 8.79 7.22 -5.56
N SER A 171 8.67 5.93 -5.92
CA SER A 171 7.42 5.40 -6.47
C SER A 171 6.30 5.37 -5.42
N TYR A 172 6.61 5.01 -4.17
CA TYR A 172 5.64 5.03 -3.08
C TYR A 172 5.29 6.47 -2.65
N LEU A 173 6.27 7.38 -2.64
CA LEU A 173 6.01 8.80 -2.41
C LEU A 173 5.07 9.38 -3.47
N PHE A 174 5.33 9.10 -4.75
CA PHE A 174 4.44 9.52 -5.83
C PHE A 174 3.03 8.99 -5.64
N LEU A 175 2.87 7.68 -5.39
CA LEU A 175 1.55 7.08 -5.16
C LEU A 175 0.86 7.69 -3.94
N GLY A 176 1.60 7.99 -2.88
CA GLY A 176 1.08 8.65 -1.69
C GLY A 176 0.56 10.06 -1.99
N TYR A 177 1.37 10.91 -2.61
CA TYR A 177 0.94 12.25 -3.04
C TYR A 177 -0.19 12.23 -4.06
N TRP A 178 -0.17 11.29 -5.01
CA TRP A 178 -1.29 11.07 -5.94
C TRP A 178 -2.59 10.79 -5.19
N THR A 179 -2.55 9.84 -4.26
CA THR A 179 -3.74 9.42 -3.50
C THR A 179 -4.22 10.54 -2.57
N LEU A 180 -3.31 11.31 -1.95
CA LEU A 180 -3.65 12.48 -1.16
C LEU A 180 -4.33 13.56 -2.02
N GLY A 181 -3.68 13.97 -3.12
CA GLY A 181 -4.17 15.05 -3.99
C GLY A 181 -5.50 14.70 -4.62
N THR A 182 -5.59 13.52 -5.24
CA THR A 182 -6.85 13.05 -5.87
C THR A 182 -7.92 12.70 -4.83
N GLY A 183 -7.56 12.31 -3.61
CA GLY A 183 -8.48 12.06 -2.50
C GLY A 183 -9.16 13.32 -1.96
N LEU A 184 -8.54 14.50 -2.10
CA LEU A 184 -9.15 15.78 -1.74
C LEU A 184 -10.18 16.25 -2.78
N VAL A 185 -10.07 15.81 -4.04
CA VAL A 185 -10.93 16.27 -5.13
C VAL A 185 -12.43 16.00 -4.87
N PRO A 186 -12.87 14.79 -4.44
CA PRO A 186 -14.27 14.56 -4.11
C PRO A 186 -14.79 15.36 -2.89
N LEU A 187 -13.91 15.88 -2.03
CA LEU A 187 -14.31 16.79 -0.94
C LEU A 187 -14.64 18.19 -1.47
N LEU A 188 -13.88 18.66 -2.46
CA LEU A 188 -14.05 19.98 -3.07
C LEU A 188 -15.15 19.99 -4.15
N ALA A 189 -15.40 18.84 -4.77
CA ALA A 189 -16.38 18.67 -5.82
C ALA A 189 -17.37 17.53 -5.49
N PRO A 190 -18.39 17.79 -4.64
CA PRO A 190 -19.33 16.76 -4.17
C PRO A 190 -20.19 16.14 -5.29
N GLY A 191 -20.21 16.73 -6.49
CA GLY A 191 -20.87 16.17 -7.67
C GLY A 191 -20.11 15.02 -8.34
N ILE A 192 -18.89 14.70 -7.91
CA ILE A 192 -18.11 13.60 -8.48
C ILE A 192 -18.69 12.26 -8.03
N SER A 193 -19.00 11.40 -8.98
CA SER A 193 -19.43 10.02 -8.70
C SER A 193 -18.38 9.28 -7.86
N PRO A 194 -18.76 8.61 -6.76
CA PRO A 194 -17.82 7.82 -5.96
C PRO A 194 -17.09 6.74 -6.77
N LEU A 195 -17.73 6.16 -7.78
CA LEU A 195 -17.11 5.16 -8.67
C LEU A 195 -15.98 5.78 -9.51
N LEU A 196 -16.20 6.99 -10.03
CA LEU A 196 -15.18 7.72 -10.77
C LEU A 196 -14.01 8.09 -9.86
N ALA A 197 -14.31 8.56 -8.64
CA ALA A 197 -13.29 8.87 -7.64
C ALA A 197 -12.42 7.64 -7.32
N VAL A 198 -13.03 6.49 -7.02
CA VAL A 198 -12.29 5.23 -6.77
C VAL A 198 -11.45 4.80 -7.98
N GLY A 199 -12.03 4.90 -9.18
CA GLY A 199 -11.34 4.56 -10.43
C GLY A 199 -10.11 5.43 -10.70
N VAL A 200 -10.20 6.74 -10.43
CA VAL A 200 -9.08 7.68 -10.63
C VAL A 200 -8.05 7.57 -9.49
N ILE A 201 -8.50 7.61 -8.25
CA ILE A 201 -7.62 7.61 -7.06
C ILE A 201 -6.84 6.29 -7.01
N PHE A 202 -7.55 5.16 -7.00
CA PHE A 202 -6.93 3.85 -6.81
C PHE A 202 -6.64 3.16 -8.14
N GLY A 203 -7.59 3.14 -9.08
CA GLY A 203 -7.39 2.47 -10.37
C GLY A 203 -6.23 3.07 -11.16
N ALA A 204 -6.36 4.33 -11.58
CA ALA A 204 -5.33 5.02 -12.33
C ALA A 204 -4.04 5.23 -11.51
N GLY A 205 -4.16 5.54 -10.20
CA GLY A 205 -3.00 5.69 -9.32
C GLY A 205 -2.09 4.45 -9.31
N TYR A 206 -2.66 3.25 -9.19
CA TYR A 206 -1.89 2.00 -9.22
C TYR A 206 -1.33 1.65 -10.60
N LEU A 207 -2.03 1.99 -11.69
CA LEU A 207 -1.49 1.84 -13.05
C LEU A 207 -0.30 2.76 -13.30
N ILE A 208 -0.40 4.03 -12.87
CA ILE A 208 0.71 4.99 -12.97
C ILE A 208 1.89 4.54 -12.11
N PHE A 209 1.63 4.07 -10.88
CA PHE A 209 2.66 3.49 -10.03
C PHE A 209 3.39 2.33 -10.73
N ALA A 210 2.65 1.42 -11.38
CA ALA A 210 3.24 0.33 -12.14
C ALA A 210 4.10 0.83 -13.31
N GLY A 211 3.63 1.86 -14.02
CA GLY A 211 4.38 2.51 -15.10
C GLY A 211 5.68 3.14 -14.60
N ILE A 212 5.63 3.95 -13.53
CA ILE A 212 6.82 4.57 -12.91
C ILE A 212 7.80 3.49 -12.43
N ALA A 213 7.30 2.45 -11.75
CA ALA A 213 8.11 1.35 -11.28
C ALA A 213 8.80 0.58 -12.42
N PHE A 214 8.12 0.45 -13.57
CA PHE A 214 8.68 -0.17 -14.77
C PHE A 214 9.82 0.66 -15.36
N PHE A 215 9.62 1.98 -15.54
CA PHE A 215 10.63 2.86 -16.12
C PHE A 215 11.82 3.11 -15.18
N SER A 216 11.58 3.31 -13.88
CA SER A 216 12.64 3.51 -12.89
C SER A 216 13.60 2.32 -12.81
N ASN A 217 13.12 1.11 -13.07
CA ASN A 217 13.95 -0.09 -13.05
C ASN A 217 14.90 -0.19 -14.27
N ARG A 218 14.57 0.43 -15.41
CA ARG A 218 15.41 0.35 -16.61
C ARG A 218 16.73 1.11 -16.43
N TYR A 219 16.69 2.27 -15.79
CA TYR A 219 17.86 3.09 -15.53
C TYR A 219 18.83 2.48 -14.51
N ARG A 220 18.35 1.61 -13.63
CA ARG A 220 19.16 1.04 -12.53
C ARG A 220 19.92 -0.23 -12.90
N THR A 221 19.69 -0.77 -14.10
CA THR A 221 20.40 -1.95 -14.63
C THR A 221 21.55 -1.56 -15.57
N GLU A 222 21.71 -0.27 -15.85
CA GLU A 222 22.78 0.26 -16.72
C GLU A 222 23.96 0.84 -15.91
N ASP A 223 23.86 0.84 -14.57
CA ASP A 223 24.91 1.17 -13.60
C ASP A 223 25.43 -0.11 -12.90
#